data_AF-A0A8C7XGW8-F1
#
_entry.id   AF-A0A8C7XGW8-F1
#
_cell.length_a   1.000
_cell.length_b   1.000
_cell.length_c   1.000
_cell.angle_alpha   90.00
_cell.angle_beta   90.00
_cell.angle_gamma   90.00
#
_symmetry.space_group_name_H-M   'P 1'
#
loop_
_entity.id
_entity.type
_entity.pdbx_description
1 polymer ?
#
loop_
_entity_poly.entity_id
_entity_poly.type
_entity_poly.pdbx_seq_one_letter_code
_entity_poly.pdbx_strand_id
1 'polypeptide(L)'
;MKELFFLAALAAFCCAAFSKTSPPTVQVYSRDPGQYGKENTLICHVSNFHPPDITIRLMEDDQELPGAKQTDLAFKQNWHFHLTKSAPFTPKQGSRYTCKVTHSGLAKDYTWGESSTTTTNYLLTSNKLKLFFCLNRVQHVTATEGDPGEFTLKISVGLSVF
;
A
#
# COMPACT_ATOMS: atom_id res chain seq x y z
N MET A 1 22.06 35.37 21.31
CA MET A 1 22.91 34.28 20.74
C MET A 1 22.55 32.91 21.31
N LYS A 2 22.40 32.74 22.63
CA LYS A 2 21.99 31.47 23.26
C LYS A 2 20.64 30.93 22.74
N GLU A 3 19.62 31.79 22.66
CA GLU A 3 18.28 31.40 22.17
C GLU A 3 18.26 30.89 20.73
N LEU A 4 19.06 31.51 19.84
CA LEU A 4 19.20 31.04 18.46
C LEU A 4 19.87 29.66 18.40
N PHE A 5 20.82 29.40 19.29
CA PHE A 5 21.51 28.13 19.40
C PHE A 5 20.56 27.02 19.90
N PHE A 6 19.71 27.33 20.88
CA PHE A 6 18.68 26.42 21.36
C PHE A 6 17.62 26.11 20.31
N LEU A 7 17.14 27.12 19.59
CA LEU A 7 16.17 26.93 18.50
C LEU A 7 16.78 26.13 17.35
N ALA A 8 18.04 26.38 16.97
CA ALA A 8 18.74 25.61 15.95
C ALA A 8 18.99 24.15 16.41
N ALA A 9 19.37 23.94 17.66
CA ALA A 9 19.55 22.60 18.22
C ALA A 9 18.22 21.83 18.33
N LEU A 10 17.14 22.50 18.73
CA LEU A 10 15.80 21.92 18.78
C LEU A 10 15.29 21.56 17.37
N ALA A 11 15.49 22.45 16.40
CA ALA A 11 15.13 22.19 15.01
C ALA A 11 15.96 21.03 14.42
N ALA A 12 17.27 20.95 14.70
CA ALA A 12 18.12 19.84 14.29
C ALA A 12 17.70 18.52 14.95
N PHE A 13 17.34 18.55 16.24
CA PHE A 13 16.83 17.39 16.97
C PHE A 13 15.47 16.93 16.44
N CYS A 14 14.56 17.86 16.13
CA CYS A 14 13.29 17.56 15.48
C CYS A 14 13.50 16.94 14.09
N CYS A 15 14.40 17.50 13.26
CA CYS A 15 14.73 16.94 11.95
C CYS A 15 15.33 15.53 12.05
N ALA A 16 16.09 15.22 13.10
CA ALA A 16 16.58 13.87 13.37
C ALA A 16 15.50 12.91 13.89
N ALA A 17 14.48 13.44 14.60
CA ALA A 17 13.37 12.66 15.14
C ALA A 17 12.28 12.31 14.11
N PHE A 18 12.19 13.01 12.98
CA PHE A 18 11.28 12.65 11.89
C PHE A 18 11.78 11.41 11.15
N SER A 19 11.31 10.27 11.64
CA SER A 19 11.49 8.95 11.06
C SER A 19 10.89 8.93 9.63
N LYS A 20 11.64 8.52 8.60
CA LYS A 20 11.15 8.47 7.21
C LYS A 20 9.95 7.51 7.11
N THR A 21 8.80 7.98 6.63
CA THR A 21 7.63 7.12 6.41
C THR A 21 7.84 6.21 5.21
N SER A 22 7.62 4.91 5.40
CA SER A 22 7.60 3.89 4.35
C SER A 22 6.20 3.25 4.32
N PRO A 23 5.49 3.30 3.18
CA PRO A 23 4.15 2.74 3.08
C PRO A 23 4.17 1.19 3.09
N PRO A 24 3.12 0.54 3.60
CA PRO A 24 3.03 -0.91 3.64
C PRO A 24 2.88 -1.56 2.28
N THR A 25 3.55 -2.70 2.12
CA THR A 25 3.22 -3.72 1.12
C THR A 25 2.21 -4.68 1.75
N VAL A 26 1.06 -4.86 1.10
CA VAL A 26 -0.06 -5.65 1.63
C VAL A 26 -0.35 -6.81 0.69
N GLN A 27 -0.52 -8.00 1.28
CA GLN A 27 -0.95 -9.20 0.59
C GLN A 27 -2.20 -9.75 1.27
N VAL A 28 -3.24 -10.02 0.49
CA VAL A 28 -4.51 -10.58 0.98
C VAL A 28 -4.74 -11.92 0.32
N TYR A 29 -4.76 -12.98 1.11
CA TYR A 29 -4.88 -14.35 0.63
C TYR A 29 -5.66 -15.20 1.62
N SER A 30 -6.11 -16.37 1.19
CA SER A 30 -6.76 -17.36 2.03
C SER A 30 -5.79 -18.50 2.36
N ARG A 31 -6.01 -19.18 3.49
CA ARG A 31 -5.20 -20.34 3.88
C ARG A 31 -5.34 -21.49 2.88
N ASP A 32 -6.57 -21.79 2.50
CA ASP A 32 -6.91 -22.81 1.51
C ASP A 32 -7.41 -22.13 0.21
N PRO A 33 -7.46 -22.83 -0.94
CA PRO A 33 -8.04 -22.29 -2.16
C PRO A 33 -9.47 -21.77 -1.93
N GLY A 34 -9.77 -20.58 -2.48
CA GLY A 34 -11.08 -19.94 -2.33
C GLY A 34 -12.19 -20.77 -2.98
N GLN A 35 -13.05 -21.38 -2.17
CA GLN A 35 -14.25 -22.09 -2.62
C GLN A 35 -15.45 -21.51 -1.90
N TYR A 36 -16.50 -21.19 -2.66
CA TYR A 36 -17.73 -20.64 -2.08
C TYR A 36 -18.41 -21.65 -1.15
N GLY A 37 -18.89 -21.18 -0.01
CA GLY A 37 -19.58 -22.00 0.98
C GLY A 37 -18.69 -22.94 1.80
N LYS A 38 -17.37 -22.95 1.57
CA LYS A 38 -16.41 -23.73 2.34
C LYS A 38 -15.66 -22.86 3.35
N GLU A 39 -15.60 -23.31 4.60
CA GLU A 39 -14.84 -22.61 5.65
C GLU A 39 -13.38 -22.40 5.26
N ASN A 40 -12.83 -21.23 5.61
CA ASN A 40 -11.47 -20.85 5.32
C ASN A 40 -10.98 -19.80 6.32
N THR A 41 -9.75 -19.32 6.15
CA THR A 41 -9.15 -18.24 6.94
C THR A 41 -8.64 -17.17 6.01
N LEU A 42 -9.13 -15.94 6.15
CA LEU A 42 -8.66 -14.78 5.42
C LEU A 42 -7.41 -14.25 6.13
N ILE A 43 -6.35 -13.98 5.38
CA ILE A 43 -5.05 -13.56 5.91
C ILE A 43 -4.65 -12.28 5.20
N CYS A 44 -4.33 -11.25 6.00
CA CYS A 44 -3.71 -10.02 5.53
C CYS A 44 -2.31 -9.91 6.12
N HIS A 45 -1.31 -10.09 5.27
CA HIS A 45 0.09 -9.88 5.61
C HIS A 45 0.50 -8.47 5.20
N VAL A 46 0.97 -7.69 6.16
CA VAL A 46 1.38 -6.30 5.97
C VAL A 46 2.85 -6.19 6.31
N SER A 47 3.66 -5.68 5.39
CA SER A 47 5.12 -5.67 5.53
C SER A 47 5.74 -4.39 4.97
N ASN A 48 7.03 -4.20 5.25
CA ASN A 48 7.85 -3.14 4.66
C ASN A 48 7.40 -1.71 5.04
N PHE A 49 6.72 -1.53 6.17
CA PHE A 49 6.20 -0.23 6.59
C PHE A 49 6.96 0.36 7.77
N HIS A 50 6.86 1.68 7.91
CA HIS A 50 7.42 2.46 9.01
C HIS A 50 6.78 3.86 9.04
N PRO A 51 6.42 4.47 10.18
CA PRO A 51 6.58 4.03 11.56
C PRO A 51 5.70 2.81 11.92
N PRO A 52 5.84 2.21 13.12
CA PRO A 52 5.13 0.97 13.48
C PRO A 52 3.63 1.14 13.74
N ASP A 53 3.14 2.37 13.89
CA ASP A 53 1.72 2.65 14.13
C ASP A 53 0.89 2.35 12.87
N ILE A 54 0.03 1.33 12.97
CA ILE A 54 -0.79 0.84 11.86
C ILE A 54 -2.07 0.19 12.40
N THR A 55 -3.17 0.36 11.69
CA THR A 55 -4.44 -0.33 11.97
C THR A 55 -4.80 -1.24 10.81
N ILE A 56 -5.06 -2.51 11.08
CA ILE A 56 -5.46 -3.51 10.10
C ILE A 56 -6.86 -4.02 10.47
N ARG A 57 -7.80 -3.99 9.52
CA ARG A 57 -9.15 -4.57 9.68
C ARG A 57 -9.45 -5.52 8.53
N LEU A 58 -10.04 -6.66 8.85
CA LEU A 58 -10.51 -7.63 7.87
C LEU A 58 -12.01 -7.46 7.75
N MET A 59 -12.51 -7.18 6.55
CA MET A 59 -13.90 -6.82 6.32
C MET A 59 -14.59 -7.84 5.42
N GLU A 60 -15.84 -8.14 5.71
CA GLU A 60 -16.83 -8.65 4.76
C GLU A 60 -17.75 -7.49 4.40
N ASP A 61 -17.65 -7.05 3.15
CA ASP A 61 -18.26 -5.81 2.65
C ASP A 61 -17.82 -4.61 3.50
N ASP A 62 -18.70 -4.08 4.36
CA ASP A 62 -18.43 -2.95 5.26
C ASP A 62 -18.41 -3.34 6.75
N GLN A 63 -18.54 -4.63 7.07
CA GLN A 63 -18.54 -5.16 8.43
C GLN A 63 -17.22 -5.86 8.78
N GLU A 64 -16.65 -5.59 9.95
CA GLU A 64 -15.44 -6.26 10.40
C GLU A 64 -15.72 -7.73 10.73
N LEU A 65 -14.88 -8.63 10.21
CA LEU A 65 -14.98 -10.07 10.45
C LEU A 65 -14.72 -10.39 11.93
N PRO A 66 -15.57 -11.18 12.58
CA PRO A 66 -15.38 -11.57 13.96
C PRO A 66 -14.22 -12.55 14.13
N GLY A 67 -13.71 -12.66 15.36
CA GLY A 67 -12.68 -13.65 15.69
C GLY A 67 -11.31 -13.39 15.04
N ALA A 68 -11.07 -12.15 14.58
CA ALA A 68 -9.79 -11.76 14.01
C ALA A 68 -8.67 -11.83 15.05
N LYS A 69 -7.52 -12.36 14.64
CA LYS A 69 -6.29 -12.46 15.44
C LYS A 69 -5.17 -11.72 14.74
N GLN A 70 -4.30 -11.07 15.50
CA GLN A 70 -3.14 -10.35 14.97
C GLN A 70 -1.86 -10.89 15.63
N THR A 71 -0.80 -11.03 14.85
CA THR A 71 0.53 -11.37 15.38
C THR A 71 1.13 -10.20 16.15
N ASP A 72 2.13 -10.47 16.98
CA ASP A 72 2.95 -9.41 17.54
C ASP A 72 3.73 -8.68 16.45
N LEU A 73 4.04 -7.42 16.71
CA LEU A 73 4.82 -6.57 15.81
C LEU A 73 6.26 -7.09 15.74
N ALA A 74 6.71 -7.37 14.52
CA ALA A 74 8.08 -7.78 14.24
C ALA A 74 8.71 -6.88 13.18
N PHE A 75 10.04 -6.88 13.10
CA PHE A 75 10.77 -6.05 12.14
C PHE A 75 11.95 -6.79 11.53
N LYS A 76 12.37 -6.34 10.34
CA LYS A 76 13.56 -6.83 9.63
C LYS A 76 14.78 -5.99 10.02
N GLN A 77 15.98 -6.43 9.64
CA GLN A 77 17.24 -5.72 9.93
C GLN A 77 17.28 -4.25 9.46
N ASN A 78 16.48 -3.90 8.44
CA ASN A 78 16.33 -2.54 7.93
C ASN A 78 15.30 -1.69 8.70
N TRP A 79 14.86 -2.12 9.89
CA TRP A 79 13.85 -1.45 10.72
C TRP A 79 12.47 -1.32 10.08
N HIS A 80 12.19 -2.10 9.05
CA HIS A 80 10.85 -2.16 8.48
C HIS A 80 10.01 -3.21 9.19
N PHE A 81 8.79 -2.82 9.54
CA PHE A 81 7.87 -3.61 10.32
C PHE A 81 7.05 -4.57 9.44
N HIS A 82 6.58 -5.64 10.07
CA HIS A 82 5.60 -6.54 9.50
C HIS A 82 4.66 -7.10 10.58
N LEU A 83 3.41 -7.35 10.17
CA LEU A 83 2.32 -7.86 10.98
C LEU A 83 1.42 -8.73 10.10
N THR A 84 0.76 -9.71 10.71
CA THR A 84 -0.27 -10.50 10.04
C THR A 84 -1.54 -10.46 10.86
N LYS A 85 -2.67 -10.10 10.22
CA LYS A 85 -4.01 -10.24 10.79
C LYS A 85 -4.77 -11.31 10.03
N SER A 86 -5.45 -12.20 10.73
CA SER A 86 -6.24 -13.29 10.13
C SER A 86 -7.58 -13.46 10.81
N ALA A 87 -8.60 -13.89 10.06
CA ALA A 87 -9.94 -14.16 10.59
C ALA A 87 -10.57 -15.38 9.90
N PRO A 88 -11.36 -16.19 10.62
CA PRO A 88 -12.18 -17.21 9.99
C PRO A 88 -13.23 -16.54 9.10
N PHE A 89 -13.46 -17.10 7.91
CA PHE A 89 -14.51 -16.64 7.00
C PHE A 89 -14.99 -17.80 6.11
N THR A 90 -16.17 -17.64 5.53
CA THR A 90 -16.68 -18.56 4.51
C THR A 90 -16.96 -17.72 3.27
N PRO A 91 -16.20 -17.88 2.16
CA PRO A 91 -16.42 -17.09 0.95
C PRO A 91 -17.86 -17.23 0.45
N LYS A 92 -18.56 -16.12 0.28
CA LYS A 92 -19.90 -16.06 -0.30
C LYS A 92 -19.82 -15.45 -1.70
N GLN A 93 -20.68 -15.96 -2.59
CA GLN A 93 -20.80 -15.37 -3.93
C GLN A 93 -21.40 -13.96 -3.81
N GLY A 94 -20.75 -12.97 -4.42
CA GLY A 94 -21.19 -11.57 -4.41
C GLY A 94 -20.74 -10.74 -3.19
N SER A 95 -20.21 -11.36 -2.14
CA SER A 95 -19.61 -10.63 -1.01
C SER A 95 -18.16 -10.27 -1.31
N ARG A 96 -17.74 -9.08 -0.87
CA ARG A 96 -16.39 -8.55 -1.05
C ARG A 96 -15.60 -8.66 0.24
N TYR A 97 -14.49 -9.38 0.21
CA TYR A 97 -13.60 -9.50 1.37
C TYR A 97 -12.41 -8.57 1.20
N THR A 98 -12.15 -7.70 2.18
CA THR A 98 -11.05 -6.72 2.09
C THR A 98 -10.18 -6.68 3.34
N CYS A 99 -8.91 -6.35 3.15
CA CYS A 99 -8.04 -5.87 4.21
C CYS A 99 -7.95 -4.34 4.13
N LYS A 100 -8.47 -3.66 5.15
CA LYS A 100 -8.38 -2.21 5.30
C LYS A 100 -7.19 -1.87 6.18
N VAL A 101 -6.19 -1.22 5.59
CA VAL A 101 -4.93 -0.86 6.26
C VAL A 101 -4.85 0.65 6.38
N THR A 102 -4.70 1.15 7.60
CA THR A 102 -4.49 2.57 7.89
C THR A 102 -3.07 2.76 8.43
N HIS A 103 -2.25 3.51 7.71
CA HIS A 103 -0.86 3.79 8.08
C HIS A 103 -0.56 5.27 7.90
N SER A 104 0.01 5.91 8.93
CA SER A 104 0.32 7.36 8.91
C SER A 104 -0.88 8.23 8.50
N GLY A 105 -2.09 7.87 8.93
CA GLY A 105 -3.33 8.59 8.61
C GLY A 105 -3.94 8.30 7.24
N LEU A 106 -3.29 7.49 6.39
CA LEU A 106 -3.83 7.10 5.07
C LEU A 106 -4.42 5.70 5.14
N ALA A 107 -5.73 5.59 4.86
CA ALA A 107 -6.43 4.31 4.75
C ALA A 107 -6.48 3.82 3.29
N LYS A 108 -6.22 2.52 3.09
CA LYS A 108 -6.35 1.83 1.80
C LYS A 108 -6.97 0.46 1.97
N ASP A 109 -7.77 0.06 1.00
CA ASP A 109 -8.44 -1.23 0.96
C ASP A 109 -7.77 -2.15 -0.07
N TYR A 110 -7.58 -3.41 0.32
CA TYR A 110 -6.96 -4.46 -0.49
C TYR A 110 -7.94 -5.64 -0.60
N THR A 111 -8.46 -5.90 -1.79
CA THR A 111 -9.48 -6.92 -2.03
C THR A 111 -8.86 -8.31 -2.14
N TRP A 112 -9.46 -9.30 -1.47
CA TRP A 112 -9.09 -10.70 -1.63
C TRP A 112 -9.48 -11.22 -3.01
N GLY A 113 -8.56 -11.89 -3.71
CA GLY A 113 -8.79 -12.43 -5.05
C GLY A 113 -8.50 -11.44 -6.20
N GLU A 114 -8.19 -10.18 -5.91
CA GLU A 114 -7.68 -9.23 -6.89
C GLU A 114 -6.17 -9.06 -6.73
N SER A 115 -5.42 -9.08 -7.83
CA SER A 115 -4.00 -8.74 -7.80
C SER A 115 -3.83 -7.26 -7.46
N SER A 116 -2.88 -6.94 -6.59
CA SER A 116 -2.61 -5.57 -6.13
C SER A 116 -1.98 -4.72 -7.24
N THR A 117 -2.74 -4.33 -8.26
CA THR A 117 -2.33 -3.28 -9.20
C THR A 117 -2.38 -1.95 -8.46
N THR A 118 -1.21 -1.45 -8.05
CA THR A 118 -1.10 -0.12 -7.45
C THR A 118 -1.28 0.93 -8.54
N THR A 119 -2.53 1.26 -8.88
CA THR A 119 -2.85 2.40 -9.74
C THR A 119 -2.60 3.67 -8.95
N THR A 120 -1.40 4.23 -9.07
CA THR A 120 -1.09 5.54 -8.50
C THR A 120 -1.61 6.60 -9.47
N ASN A 121 -2.77 7.18 -9.18
CA ASN A 121 -3.26 8.35 -9.90
C ASN A 121 -2.41 9.55 -9.52
N TYR A 122 -1.38 9.87 -10.31
CA TYR A 122 -0.71 11.16 -10.24
C TYR A 122 -1.49 12.18 -11.06
N LEU A 123 -2.07 13.18 -10.40
CA LEU A 123 -2.52 14.40 -11.07
C LEU A 123 -1.28 15.19 -11.51
N LEU A 124 -0.86 15.01 -12.77
CA LEU A 124 0.22 15.78 -13.37
C LEU A 124 -0.33 17.13 -13.83
N THR A 125 -0.25 18.15 -12.97
CA THR A 125 -0.39 19.55 -13.42
C THR A 125 0.81 19.95 -14.27
N SER A 126 0.60 20.66 -15.38
CA SER A 126 1.56 20.89 -16.48
C SER A 126 2.91 21.53 -16.13
N ASN A 127 3.16 21.92 -14.88
CA ASN A 127 4.39 22.60 -14.43
C ASN A 127 5.44 21.72 -13.72
N LYS A 128 5.32 20.37 -13.76
CA LYS A 128 6.36 19.46 -13.24
C LYS A 128 6.92 18.50 -14.30
N LEU A 129 7.17 18.99 -15.51
CA LEU A 129 7.99 18.26 -16.47
C LEU A 129 9.48 18.39 -16.10
N LYS A 130 9.91 17.73 -15.02
CA LYS A 130 11.34 17.53 -14.72
C LYS A 130 11.57 16.10 -14.24
N LEU A 131 12.11 15.31 -15.17
CA LEU A 131 12.84 14.04 -15.01
C LEU A 131 12.29 13.03 -13.99
N PHE A 132 11.46 12.09 -14.47
CA PHE A 132 11.23 10.81 -13.79
C PHE A 132 11.36 9.61 -14.76
N PHE A 133 12.26 9.70 -15.74
CA PHE A 133 12.52 8.63 -16.72
C PHE A 133 13.77 7.79 -16.41
N CYS A 134 14.11 7.54 -15.14
CA CYS A 134 15.35 6.82 -14.82
C CYS A 134 15.22 5.46 -14.12
N LEU A 135 14.02 4.92 -13.86
CA LEU A 135 13.95 3.68 -13.04
C LEU A 135 13.05 2.53 -13.51
N ASN A 136 12.36 2.61 -14.66
CA ASN A 136 11.70 1.42 -15.22
C ASN A 136 11.88 1.37 -16.75
N ARG A 137 12.25 0.20 -17.27
CA ARG A 137 12.46 -0.03 -18.70
C ARG A 137 11.11 0.07 -19.42
N VAL A 138 10.82 1.24 -20.00
CA VAL A 138 9.66 1.45 -20.87
C VAL A 138 9.86 0.60 -22.13
N GLN A 139 8.96 -0.36 -22.37
CA GLN A 139 9.09 -1.26 -23.53
C GLN A 139 8.48 -0.66 -24.79
N HIS A 140 7.38 0.09 -24.67
CA HIS A 140 6.74 0.75 -25.82
C HIS A 140 5.91 1.97 -25.37
N VAL A 141 6.06 3.09 -26.08
CA VAL A 141 5.21 4.29 -25.93
C VAL A 141 4.49 4.50 -27.26
N THR A 142 3.17 4.53 -27.24
CA THR A 142 2.36 4.94 -28.40
C THR A 142 1.61 6.21 -28.05
N ALA A 143 1.80 7.24 -28.88
CA ALA A 143 1.00 8.45 -28.88
C ALA A 143 -0.11 8.27 -29.92
N THR A 144 -1.35 8.48 -29.52
CA THR A 144 -2.49 8.57 -30.44
C THR A 144 -3.03 9.98 -30.38
N GLU A 145 -3.11 10.64 -31.53
CA GLU A 145 -3.69 11.97 -31.69
C GLU A 145 -5.22 11.86 -31.61
N GLY A 146 -5.81 12.62 -30.69
CA GLY A 146 -7.26 12.78 -30.56
C GLY A 146 -7.69 14.10 -31.19
N ASP A 147 -8.53 14.85 -30.48
CA ASP A 147 -8.94 16.21 -30.88
C ASP A 147 -7.73 17.15 -31.05
N PRO A 148 -7.84 18.21 -31.88
CA PRO A 148 -6.73 19.10 -32.18
C PRO A 148 -6.17 19.76 -30.90
N GLY A 149 -4.98 19.32 -30.50
CA GLY A 149 -4.27 19.79 -29.31
C GLY A 149 -4.23 18.82 -28.12
N GLU A 150 -4.85 17.65 -28.21
CA GLU A 150 -4.88 16.65 -27.13
C GLU A 150 -4.11 15.37 -27.50
N PHE A 151 -3.06 15.05 -26.72
CA PHE A 151 -2.26 13.84 -26.90
C PHE A 151 -2.53 12.86 -25.75
N THR A 152 -3.04 11.67 -26.07
CA THR A 152 -3.15 10.59 -25.09
C THR A 152 -1.92 9.69 -25.19
N LEU A 153 -1.17 9.56 -24.08
CA LEU A 153 -0.02 8.67 -23.98
C LEU A 153 -0.44 7.34 -23.36
N LYS A 154 -0.38 6.24 -24.14
CA LYS A 154 -0.50 4.88 -23.60
C LYS A 154 0.90 4.34 -23.31
N ILE A 155 1.15 4.04 -22.04
CA ILE A 155 2.43 3.51 -21.57
C ILE A 155 2.22 2.03 -21.19
N SER A 156 2.78 1.12 -21.99
CA SER A 156 2.85 -0.30 -21.62
C SER A 156 4.17 -0.58 -20.90
N VAL A 157 4.07 -0.95 -19.63
CA VAL A 157 5.19 -1.43 -18.83
C VAL A 157 5.09 -2.95 -18.70
N GLY A 158 6.04 -3.68 -19.29
CA GLY A 158 6.19 -5.12 -19.06
C GLY A 158 7.02 -5.37 -17.81
N LEU A 159 6.51 -6.20 -16.90
CA LEU A 159 7.29 -6.71 -15.77
C LEU A 159 7.90 -8.06 -16.18
N SER A 160 9.23 -8.13 -16.24
CA SER A 160 9.93 -9.41 -16.31
C SER A 160 9.80 -10.12 -14.96
N VAL A 161 9.26 -11.33 -14.97
CA VAL A 161 9.19 -12.22 -13.80
C VAL A 161 10.57 -12.88 -13.63
N PHE A 162 11.12 -12.83 -12.42
CA PHE A 162 12.10 -13.79 -11.90
C PHE A 162 11.46 -14.50 -10.72
#